data_AF-A0A2E9EZE7-F1
#
_entry.id   AF-A0A2E9EZE7-F1
#
_cell.length_a   1.000
_cell.length_b   1.000
_cell.length_c   1.000
_cell.angle_alpha   90.00
_cell.angle_beta   90.00
_cell.angle_gamma   90.00
#
_symmetry.space_group_name_H-M   'P 1'
#
loop_
_entity.id
_entity.type
_entity.pdbx_description
1 polymer ?
#
loop_
_entity_poly.entity_id
_entity_poly.type
_entity_poly.pdbx_seq_one_letter_code
_entity_poly.pdbx_strand_id
1 'polypeptide(L)'
;MFDKDQLIKNHTRCLYFFILAFTVFSLILVLIFKIGVFEQDEIEEYQLKVRPKLSTLAINPNWDNLKYYQETISKKKFLQEIQSVYSEGESWKLAVKINDNYVDLKTKANDSTRIFFSKKNSNLKAPRFWRKADELPKLIRSTSKPLSNISIVIDPGHIGGEWAKME
;
A
#
# COMPACT_ATOMS: atom_id res chain seq x y z
N MET A 1 -57.50 -0.25 -42.33
CA MET A 1 -56.36 0.53 -42.87
C MET A 1 -55.38 0.70 -41.73
N PHE A 2 -54.38 -0.20 -41.64
CA PHE A 2 -53.41 -0.17 -40.55
C PHE A 2 -52.50 1.05 -40.71
N ASP A 3 -52.49 1.89 -39.70
CA ASP A 3 -51.79 3.17 -39.64
C ASP A 3 -50.26 2.93 -39.57
N LYS A 4 -49.64 2.80 -40.75
CA LYS A 4 -48.20 2.59 -40.92
C LYS A 4 -47.39 3.72 -40.28
N ASP A 5 -47.95 4.92 -40.17
CA ASP A 5 -47.26 6.09 -39.64
C ASP A 5 -47.12 6.01 -38.12
N GLN A 6 -48.10 5.43 -37.41
CA GLN A 6 -47.97 5.13 -35.98
C GLN A 6 -46.91 4.07 -35.67
N LEU A 7 -46.81 3.03 -36.50
CA LEU A 7 -45.79 1.99 -36.34
C LEU A 7 -44.37 2.55 -36.54
N ILE A 8 -44.17 3.39 -37.55
CA ILE A 8 -42.87 4.03 -37.84
C ILE A 8 -42.49 5.02 -36.71
N LYS A 9 -43.46 5.79 -36.21
CA LYS A 9 -43.24 6.72 -35.08
C LYS A 9 -42.88 6.01 -33.77
N ASN A 10 -43.49 4.87 -33.49
CA ASN A 10 -43.16 4.08 -32.30
C ASN A 10 -41.78 3.40 -32.44
N HIS A 11 -41.45 2.91 -33.63
CA HIS A 11 -40.15 2.30 -33.90
C HIS A 11 -38.99 3.30 -33.84
N THR A 12 -39.20 4.53 -34.34
CA THR A 12 -38.21 5.61 -34.25
C THR A 12 -38.00 6.07 -32.80
N ARG A 13 -39.08 6.22 -32.00
CA ARG A 13 -38.96 6.55 -30.57
C ARG A 13 -38.23 5.46 -29.77
N CYS A 14 -38.48 4.20 -30.10
CA CYS A 14 -37.78 3.07 -29.50
C CYS A 14 -36.28 3.06 -29.85
N LEU A 15 -35.95 3.33 -31.12
CA LEU A 15 -34.57 3.45 -31.58
C LEU A 15 -33.81 4.59 -30.87
N TYR A 16 -34.41 5.78 -30.75
CA TYR A 16 -33.80 6.89 -30.01
C TYR A 16 -33.60 6.59 -28.52
N PHE A 17 -34.53 5.85 -27.90
CA PHE A 17 -34.41 5.42 -26.51
C PHE A 17 -33.22 4.46 -26.32
N PHE A 18 -33.04 3.50 -27.23
CA PHE A 18 -31.89 2.59 -27.18
C PHE A 18 -30.56 3.30 -27.41
N ILE A 19 -30.51 4.26 -28.34
CA ILE A 19 -29.30 5.07 -28.58
C ILE A 19 -28.95 5.89 -27.33
N LEU A 20 -29.94 6.56 -26.70
CA LEU A 20 -29.74 7.32 -25.48
C LEU A 20 -29.29 6.43 -24.31
N ALA A 21 -29.91 5.25 -24.14
CA ALA A 21 -29.52 4.32 -23.09
C ALA A 21 -28.08 3.81 -23.28
N PHE A 22 -27.68 3.53 -24.52
CA PHE A 22 -26.33 3.09 -24.84
C PHE A 22 -25.28 4.18 -24.60
N THR A 23 -25.57 5.44 -24.95
CA THR A 23 -24.65 6.56 -24.71
C THR A 23 -24.48 6.83 -23.22
N VAL A 24 -25.56 6.79 -22.44
CA VAL A 24 -25.50 6.93 -20.97
C VAL A 24 -24.72 5.77 -20.35
N PHE A 25 -24.98 4.53 -20.78
CA PHE A 25 -24.24 3.36 -20.28
C PHE A 25 -22.75 3.45 -20.60
N SER A 26 -22.39 3.85 -21.82
CA SER A 26 -20.98 4.04 -22.22
C SER A 26 -20.31 5.16 -21.42
N LEU A 27 -21.01 6.26 -21.13
CA LEU A 27 -20.50 7.33 -20.27
C LEU A 27 -20.25 6.86 -18.84
N ILE A 28 -21.17 6.08 -18.27
CA ILE A 28 -21.02 5.49 -16.93
C ILE A 28 -19.84 4.51 -16.90
N LEU A 29 -19.69 3.68 -17.93
CA LEU A 29 -18.58 2.73 -18.05
C LEU A 29 -17.22 3.45 -18.09
N VAL A 30 -17.13 4.56 -18.86
CA VAL A 30 -15.93 5.41 -18.91
C VAL A 30 -15.66 6.07 -17.57
N LEU A 31 -16.71 6.52 -16.85
CA LEU A 31 -16.57 7.10 -15.51
C LEU A 31 -16.02 6.07 -14.51
N ILE A 32 -16.56 4.84 -14.54
CA ILE A 32 -16.11 3.73 -13.68
C ILE A 32 -14.67 3.33 -14.02
N PHE A 33 -14.31 3.28 -15.31
CA PHE A 33 -12.93 2.99 -15.73
C PHE A 33 -11.95 4.09 -15.32
N LYS A 34 -12.34 5.37 -15.42
CA LYS A 34 -11.54 6.51 -14.93
C LYS A 34 -11.33 6.47 -13.41
N ILE A 35 -12.32 5.99 -12.65
CA ILE A 35 -12.22 5.86 -11.19
C ILE A 35 -11.44 4.60 -10.77
N GLY A 36 -11.55 3.51 -11.53
CA GLY A 36 -10.96 2.20 -11.18
C GLY A 36 -9.54 1.96 -11.71
N VAL A 37 -9.09 2.74 -12.70
CA VAL A 37 -7.77 2.59 -13.30
C VAL A 37 -6.93 3.80 -12.94
N PHE A 38 -6.06 3.59 -11.95
CA PHE A 38 -4.84 4.37 -11.75
C PHE A 38 -5.03 5.75 -11.10
N GLU A 39 -5.26 5.78 -9.78
CA GLU A 39 -4.50 6.74 -8.96
C GLU A 39 -3.04 6.29 -9.05
N GLN A 40 -2.33 6.79 -10.05
CA GLN A 40 -0.87 6.77 -10.02
C GLN A 40 -0.59 7.71 -8.88
N ASP A 41 0.08 7.25 -7.83
CA ASP A 41 0.70 8.18 -6.88
C ASP A 41 1.70 9.00 -7.69
N GLU A 42 1.23 10.07 -8.33
CA GLU A 42 2.08 11.03 -9.00
C GLU A 42 3.05 11.51 -7.93
N ILE A 43 4.34 11.31 -8.20
CA ILE A 43 5.38 11.76 -7.30
C ILE A 43 5.27 13.28 -7.24
N GLU A 44 4.60 13.78 -6.20
CA GLU A 44 4.35 15.21 -6.06
C GLU A 44 5.66 15.98 -6.11
N GLU A 45 5.67 17.16 -6.75
CA GLU A 45 6.87 17.97 -7.03
C GLU A 45 7.74 18.21 -5.79
N TYR A 46 7.13 18.26 -4.59
CA TYR A 46 7.87 18.39 -3.34
C TYR A 46 8.79 17.19 -3.02
N GLN A 47 8.54 16.02 -3.61
CA GLN A 47 9.34 14.80 -3.46
C GLN A 47 10.62 14.84 -4.32
N LEU A 48 10.66 15.63 -5.41
CA LEU A 48 11.82 15.73 -6.32
C LEU A 48 12.94 16.65 -5.81
N LYS A 49 12.76 17.30 -4.67
CA LYS A 49 13.77 18.21 -4.10
C LYS A 49 14.90 17.41 -3.46
N VAL A 50 16.13 17.52 -4.00
CA VAL A 50 17.34 16.94 -3.41
C VAL A 50 17.50 17.43 -1.97
N ARG A 51 17.67 16.51 -1.01
CA ARG A 51 17.73 16.83 0.42
C ARG A 51 19.05 16.36 1.01
N PRO A 52 19.75 17.21 1.79
CA PRO A 52 21.08 16.87 2.31
C PRO A 52 21.09 15.73 3.34
N LYS A 53 19.92 15.27 3.80
CA LYS A 53 19.78 14.23 4.84
C LYS A 53 19.00 12.99 4.40
N LEU A 54 18.62 12.91 3.13
CA LEU A 54 17.92 11.75 2.56
C LEU A 54 18.64 11.29 1.29
N SER A 55 18.49 10.01 0.94
CA SER A 55 18.89 9.53 -0.38
C SER A 55 18.12 10.29 -1.47
N THR A 56 18.74 10.46 -2.64
CA THR A 56 18.20 11.21 -3.78
C THR A 56 16.81 10.72 -4.22
N LEU A 57 16.46 9.47 -3.95
CA LEU A 57 15.17 8.86 -4.27
C LEU A 57 14.24 8.68 -3.06
N ALA A 58 14.64 9.13 -1.87
CA ALA A 58 13.82 8.92 -0.68
C ALA A 58 12.65 9.90 -0.64
N ILE A 59 11.44 9.36 -0.61
CA ILE A 59 10.23 10.14 -0.35
C ILE A 59 10.19 10.59 1.12
N ASN A 60 9.56 11.74 1.38
CA ASN A 60 9.26 12.11 2.76
C ASN A 60 8.36 11.05 3.39
N PRO A 61 8.70 10.54 4.58
CA PRO A 61 7.81 9.64 5.29
C PRO A 61 6.51 10.36 5.63
N ASN A 62 5.38 9.74 5.30
CA ASN A 62 4.09 10.16 5.81
C ASN A 62 3.95 9.64 7.25
N TRP A 63 4.26 10.50 8.22
CA TRP A 63 4.22 10.17 9.64
C TRP A 63 2.80 9.88 10.17
N ASP A 64 1.74 10.32 9.47
CA ASP A 64 0.36 10.02 9.86
C ASP A 64 0.05 8.53 9.78
N ASN A 65 0.81 7.77 8.99
CA ASN A 65 0.67 6.32 8.88
C ASN A 65 0.99 5.60 10.20
N LEU A 66 1.70 6.24 11.13
CA LEU A 66 1.96 5.67 12.45
C LEU A 66 0.67 5.38 13.24
N LYS A 67 -0.44 6.08 12.94
CA LYS A 67 -1.74 5.84 13.59
C LYS A 67 -2.24 4.40 13.43
N TYR A 68 -1.87 3.73 12.34
CA TYR A 68 -2.30 2.35 12.08
C TYR A 68 -1.57 1.30 12.94
N TYR A 69 -0.51 1.71 13.65
CA TYR A 69 0.29 0.82 14.50
C TYR A 69 -0.06 0.92 15.99
N GLN A 70 -1.04 1.75 16.35
CA GLN A 70 -1.51 1.88 17.73
C GLN A 70 -1.92 0.52 18.30
N GLU A 71 -1.41 0.19 19.49
CA GLU A 71 -1.76 -1.03 20.24
C GLU A 71 -1.47 -2.36 19.50
N THR A 72 -0.62 -2.35 18.47
CA THR A 72 -0.27 -3.54 17.68
C THR A 72 0.98 -4.29 18.17
N ILE A 73 1.81 -3.65 19.00
CA ILE A 73 3.07 -4.23 19.51
C ILE A 73 3.20 -4.03 21.02
N SER A 74 3.66 -5.07 21.72
CA SER A 74 3.90 -4.99 23.17
C SER A 74 5.22 -4.27 23.48
N LYS A 75 5.31 -3.61 24.65
CA LYS A 75 6.55 -2.96 25.11
C LYS A 75 7.75 -3.91 25.08
N LYS A 76 7.57 -5.15 25.55
CA LYS A 76 8.62 -6.17 25.56
C LYS A 76 9.12 -6.47 24.14
N LYS A 77 8.20 -6.69 23.20
CA LYS A 77 8.55 -6.99 21.81
C LYS A 77 9.21 -5.80 21.12
N PHE A 78 8.68 -4.60 21.31
CA PHE A 78 9.27 -3.37 20.79
C PHE A 78 10.72 -3.20 21.24
N LEU A 79 10.99 -3.35 22.54
CA LEU A 79 12.34 -3.22 23.09
C LEU A 79 13.28 -4.29 22.54
N GLN A 80 12.81 -5.54 22.45
CA GLN A 80 13.60 -6.62 21.86
C GLN A 80 13.99 -6.30 20.41
N GLU A 81 13.03 -5.94 19.56
CA GLU A 81 13.29 -5.70 18.14
C GLU A 81 14.13 -4.44 17.90
N ILE A 82 13.85 -3.34 18.61
CA ILE A 82 14.61 -2.10 18.40
C ILE A 82 16.07 -2.22 18.84
N GLN A 83 16.35 -3.02 19.87
CA GLN A 83 17.71 -3.22 20.40
C GLN A 83 18.51 -4.29 19.66
N SER A 84 17.84 -5.28 19.04
CA SER A 84 18.53 -6.42 18.41
C SER A 84 18.49 -6.43 16.89
N VAL A 85 17.50 -5.78 16.27
CA VAL A 85 17.29 -5.82 14.81
C VAL A 85 17.47 -4.45 14.18
N TYR A 86 16.90 -3.41 14.78
CA TYR A 86 16.79 -2.09 14.12
C TYR A 86 17.83 -1.06 14.58
N SER A 87 18.68 -1.39 15.55
CA SER A 87 19.72 -0.49 16.02
C SER A 87 20.95 -1.27 16.41
N GLU A 88 22.10 -0.69 16.09
CA GLU A 88 23.36 -1.07 16.72
C GLU A 88 23.50 -0.30 18.03
N GLY A 89 23.72 -1.04 19.12
CA GLY A 89 23.88 -0.47 20.45
C GLY A 89 22.70 0.42 20.87
N GLU A 90 23.01 1.66 21.24
CA GLU A 90 22.07 2.59 21.88
C GLU A 90 21.60 3.74 20.98
N SER A 91 21.92 3.69 19.68
CA SER A 91 21.59 4.73 18.70
C SER A 91 20.09 5.01 18.61
N TRP A 92 19.25 4.00 18.83
CA TRP A 92 17.78 4.13 18.84
C TRP A 92 17.26 5.16 19.87
N LYS A 93 17.99 5.42 20.95
CA LYS A 93 17.61 6.41 21.99
C LYS A 93 17.55 7.85 21.44
N LEU A 94 18.20 8.13 20.31
CA LEU A 94 18.12 9.44 19.64
C LEU A 94 16.77 9.69 18.98
N ALA A 95 16.06 8.62 18.61
CA ALA A 95 14.80 8.69 17.88
C ALA A 95 13.58 8.36 18.75
N VAL A 96 13.77 7.77 19.93
CA VAL A 96 12.69 7.12 20.67
C VAL A 96 12.77 7.41 22.17
N LYS A 97 11.63 7.78 22.77
CA LYS A 97 11.47 7.89 24.22
C LYS A 97 10.44 6.88 24.73
N ILE A 98 10.91 5.91 25.52
CA ILE A 98 10.08 4.82 26.05
C ILE A 98 9.43 5.22 27.37
N ASN A 99 8.15 4.95 27.50
CA ASN A 99 7.38 5.09 28.74
C ASN A 99 6.75 3.73 29.10
N ASP A 100 5.84 3.70 30.09
CA ASP A 100 5.25 2.44 30.56
C ASP A 100 4.27 1.82 29.57
N ASN A 101 3.34 2.63 29.06
CA ASN A 101 2.25 2.15 28.21
C ASN A 101 2.34 2.67 26.76
N TYR A 102 3.36 3.47 26.45
CA TYR A 102 3.52 4.08 25.13
C TYR A 102 4.99 4.40 24.85
N VAL A 103 5.24 4.75 23.60
CA VAL A 103 6.51 5.25 23.09
C VAL A 103 6.27 6.55 22.31
N ASP A 104 7.12 7.55 22.54
CA ASP A 104 7.13 8.76 21.71
C ASP A 104 8.25 8.62 20.67
N LEU A 105 7.88 8.64 19.39
CA LEU A 105 8.78 8.54 18.25
C LEU A 105 9.05 9.93 17.69
N LYS A 106 10.31 10.30 17.53
CA LYS A 106 10.71 11.56 16.89
C LYS A 106 10.42 11.49 15.39
N THR A 107 9.66 12.44 14.87
CA THR A 107 9.22 12.45 13.46
C THR A 107 9.89 13.58 12.69
N LYS A 108 9.28 14.77 12.65
CA LYS A 108 9.79 15.94 11.92
C LYS A 108 10.38 16.96 12.89
N ALA A 109 11.64 17.35 12.68
CA ALA A 109 12.32 18.36 13.48
C ALA A 109 12.25 18.07 15.00
N ASN A 110 11.42 18.81 15.74
CA ASN A 110 11.19 18.65 17.18
C ASN A 110 9.85 17.98 17.51
N ASP A 111 9.09 17.56 16.50
CA ASP A 111 7.82 16.88 16.68
C ASP A 111 8.03 15.41 17.03
N SER A 112 7.06 14.87 17.77
CA SER A 112 7.00 13.46 18.09
C SER A 112 5.57 12.93 17.99
N THR A 113 5.45 11.66 17.64
CA THR A 113 4.19 10.95 17.57
C THR A 113 4.17 9.86 18.62
N ARG A 114 3.09 9.82 19.41
CA ARG A 114 2.87 8.83 20.45
C ARG A 114 2.22 7.57 19.91
N ILE A 115 2.81 6.42 20.25
CA ILE A 115 2.27 5.08 19.94
C ILE A 115 2.07 4.30 21.23
N PHE A 116 0.85 3.87 21.49
CA PHE A 116 0.48 3.05 22.64
C PHE A 116 0.86 1.59 22.40
N PHE A 117 1.42 0.96 23.44
CA PHE A 117 1.73 -0.46 23.40
C PHE A 117 0.46 -1.29 23.54
N SER A 118 0.47 -2.46 22.91
CA SER A 118 -0.59 -3.45 23.07
C SER A 118 -0.67 -3.92 24.52
N LYS A 119 -1.90 -4.05 25.04
CA LYS A 119 -2.15 -4.83 26.26
C LYS A 119 -1.87 -6.32 26.01
N LYS A 120 -1.60 -7.09 27.07
CA LYS A 120 -1.49 -8.56 27.00
C LYS A 120 -2.77 -9.09 26.33
N ASN A 121 -2.62 -9.81 25.21
CA ASN A 121 -3.71 -10.37 24.37
C ASN A 121 -4.37 -9.44 23.34
N SER A 122 -3.75 -8.33 22.91
CA SER A 122 -4.26 -7.62 21.73
C SER A 122 -4.07 -8.49 20.47
N ASN A 123 -5.15 -8.66 19.69
CA ASN A 123 -5.14 -9.33 18.38
C ASN A 123 -5.02 -8.33 17.22
N LEU A 124 -4.70 -7.06 17.52
CA LEU A 124 -4.57 -6.03 16.50
C LEU A 124 -3.34 -6.32 15.64
N LYS A 125 -3.57 -6.48 14.35
CA LYS A 125 -2.51 -6.74 13.37
C LYS A 125 -2.06 -5.41 12.77
N ALA A 126 -0.75 -5.18 12.78
CA ALA A 126 -0.16 -4.08 12.04
C ALA A 126 -0.45 -4.22 10.54
N PRO A 127 -0.56 -3.10 9.80
CA PRO A 127 -0.59 -3.11 8.35
C PRO A 127 0.58 -3.91 7.80
N ARG A 128 0.32 -4.66 6.72
CA ARG A 128 1.32 -5.50 6.06
C ARG A 128 1.35 -5.16 4.58
N PHE A 129 2.50 -4.74 4.09
CA PHE A 129 2.73 -4.38 2.68
C PHE A 129 3.20 -5.56 1.82
N TRP A 130 3.25 -6.76 2.41
CA TRP A 130 3.64 -7.99 1.76
C TRP A 130 2.53 -9.04 1.91
N ARG A 131 2.53 -10.01 0.99
CA ARG A 131 1.63 -11.16 1.02
C ARG A 131 2.44 -12.43 1.18
N LYS A 132 1.90 -13.39 1.91
CA LYS A 132 2.46 -14.75 1.96
C LYS A 132 2.29 -15.42 0.59
N ALA A 133 3.11 -16.43 0.32
CA ALA A 133 3.06 -17.15 -0.95
C ALA A 133 1.69 -17.80 -1.22
N ASP A 134 0.99 -18.26 -0.18
CA ASP A 134 -0.36 -18.85 -0.26
C ASP A 134 -1.48 -17.81 -0.44
N GLU A 135 -1.24 -16.55 -0.07
CA GLU A 135 -2.14 -15.43 -0.29
C GLU A 135 -2.03 -14.85 -1.72
N LEU A 136 -1.01 -15.26 -2.49
CA LEU A 136 -0.87 -14.86 -3.88
C LEU A 136 -1.88 -15.61 -4.76
N PRO A 137 -2.43 -14.98 -5.81
CA PRO A 137 -3.30 -15.67 -6.76
C PRO A 137 -2.59 -16.91 -7.31
N LYS A 138 -3.23 -18.07 -7.21
CA LYS A 138 -2.71 -19.28 -7.85
C LYS A 138 -2.59 -19.00 -9.35
N LEU A 139 -1.45 -19.33 -9.94
CA LEU A 139 -1.24 -19.24 -11.38
C LEU A 139 -2.16 -20.25 -12.07
N ILE A 140 -3.39 -19.85 -12.40
CA ILE A 140 -4.41 -20.74 -12.98
C ILE A 140 -4.03 -21.20 -14.40
N ARG A 141 -3.20 -20.44 -15.13
CA ARG A 141 -2.62 -20.83 -16.42
C ARG A 141 -1.29 -20.11 -16.65
N SER A 142 -0.15 -20.77 -16.40
CA SER A 142 1.17 -20.27 -16.79
C SER A 142 1.69 -21.06 -17.99
N THR A 143 1.16 -20.77 -19.18
CA THR A 143 1.76 -21.27 -20.43
C THR A 143 2.94 -20.40 -20.87
N SER A 144 2.96 -19.13 -20.46
CA SER A 144 3.93 -18.13 -20.93
C SER A 144 5.28 -18.12 -20.20
N LYS A 145 5.48 -18.93 -19.15
CA LYS A 145 6.70 -18.99 -18.32
C LYS A 145 7.45 -17.63 -18.31
N PRO A 146 6.87 -16.56 -17.75
CA PRO A 146 7.36 -15.19 -17.95
C PRO A 146 8.77 -14.96 -17.40
N LEU A 147 9.26 -15.85 -16.54
CA LEU A 147 10.62 -15.83 -15.99
C LEU A 147 11.57 -16.83 -16.68
N SER A 148 11.14 -17.45 -17.79
CA SER A 148 12.02 -18.36 -18.54
C SER A 148 13.25 -17.61 -19.04
N ASN A 149 14.41 -18.26 -18.91
CA ASN A 149 15.72 -17.71 -19.28
C ASN A 149 16.16 -16.46 -18.50
N ILE A 150 15.49 -16.12 -17.39
CA ILE A 150 15.94 -15.07 -16.46
C ILE A 150 16.66 -15.74 -15.28
N SER A 151 17.89 -15.32 -15.02
CA SER A 151 18.60 -15.66 -13.77
C SER A 151 18.41 -14.53 -12.78
N ILE A 152 17.70 -14.79 -11.67
CA ILE A 152 17.52 -13.84 -10.59
C ILE A 152 18.53 -14.18 -9.50
N VAL A 153 19.49 -13.29 -9.28
CA VAL A 153 20.45 -13.42 -8.17
C VAL A 153 19.92 -12.59 -7.01
N ILE A 154 19.75 -13.22 -5.85
CA ILE A 154 19.34 -12.56 -4.61
C ILE A 154 20.49 -12.72 -3.63
N ASP A 155 20.98 -11.60 -3.11
CA ASP A 155 22.00 -11.62 -2.06
C ASP A 155 21.42 -12.30 -0.80
N PRO A 156 22.17 -13.20 -0.13
CA PRO A 156 21.73 -13.82 1.11
C PRO A 156 21.35 -12.80 2.21
N GLY A 157 22.03 -11.64 2.26
CA GLY A 157 21.69 -10.53 3.14
C GLY A 157 20.30 -9.91 2.88
N HIS A 158 19.79 -10.01 1.65
CA HIS A 158 18.44 -9.56 1.30
C HIS A 158 17.33 -10.57 1.66
N ILE A 159 17.67 -11.84 1.90
CA ILE A 159 16.71 -12.90 2.25
C ILE A 159 16.43 -12.93 3.76
N GLY A 160 17.42 -12.59 4.59
CA GLY A 160 17.29 -12.62 6.04
C GLY A 160 17.30 -14.04 6.65
N GLY A 161 17.22 -14.11 7.98
CA GLY A 161 17.16 -15.38 8.72
C GLY A 161 18.49 -16.14 8.72
N GLU A 162 18.42 -17.48 8.78
CA GLU A 162 19.63 -18.32 8.74
C GLU A 162 20.46 -18.14 7.46
N TRP A 163 19.84 -17.65 6.39
CA TRP A 163 20.51 -17.39 5.12
C TRP A 163 21.28 -16.06 5.11
N ALA A 164 21.07 -15.17 6.07
CA ALA A 164 21.76 -13.88 6.15
C ALA A 164 23.02 -13.90 7.02
N LYS A 165 23.37 -15.03 7.64
CA LYS A 165 24.65 -15.17 8.34
C LYS A 165 25.76 -15.28 7.30
N MET A 166 26.58 -14.23 7.18
CA MET A 166 27.91 -14.37 6.61
C MET A 166 28.84 -15.04 7.63
N GLU A 167 29.79 -15.82 7.12
CA GLU A 167 30.74 -16.66 7.87
C GLU A 167 31.48 -15.91 8.99
#